data_AF-A8ZM50-F1
#
_entry.id   AF-A8ZM50-F1
#
_cell.length_a   1.000
_cell.length_b   1.000
_cell.length_c   1.000
_cell.angle_alpha   90.00
_cell.angle_beta   90.00
_cell.angle_gamma   90.00
#
_symmetry.space_group_name_H-M   'P 1'
#
loop_
_entity.id
_entity.type
_entity.pdbx_description
1 polymer ?
#
loop_
_entity_poly.entity_id
_entity_poly.type
_entity_poly.pdbx_seq_one_letter_code
_entity_poly.pdbx_strand_id
1 'polypeptide(L)' 'MKPTQAFYNGTPIAPPSNHPTIEQNMELLDWHPIFTGRCPNCERPIRKTTPPRSHWDCGSCGWRDDSD' A
#
# COMPACT_ATOMS: atom_id res chain seq x y z
N MET A 1 10.00 2.23 23.34
CA MET A 1 10.61 3.42 22.70
C MET A 1 9.64 4.58 22.83
N LYS A 2 10.09 5.77 23.23
CA LYS A 2 9.24 6.97 23.24
C LYS A 2 9.14 7.51 21.79
N PRO A 3 7.94 7.83 21.27
CA PRO A 3 7.82 8.38 19.92
C PRO A 3 8.53 9.75 19.86
N THR A 4 9.43 9.90 18.90
CA THR A 4 10.12 11.16 18.61
C THR A 4 9.13 12.07 17.88
N GLN A 5 8.85 13.24 18.46
CA GLN A 5 7.94 14.22 17.87
C GLN A 5 8.58 14.81 16.59
N ALA A 6 7.93 14.59 15.45
CA ALA A 6 8.39 15.10 14.15
C ALA A 6 7.64 16.41 13.80
N PHE A 7 8.29 17.27 13.03
CA PHE A 7 7.73 18.56 12.59
C PHE A 7 7.84 18.67 11.07
N TYR A 8 6.77 19.11 10.40
CA TYR A 8 6.78 19.48 8.99
C TYR A 8 6.39 20.95 8.86
N ASN A 9 7.28 21.76 8.27
CA ASN A 9 7.11 23.21 8.14
C ASN A 9 6.78 23.95 9.46
N GLY A 10 7.38 23.52 10.57
CA GLY A 10 7.12 24.08 11.91
C GLY A 10 5.82 23.60 12.57
N THR A 11 4.99 22.83 11.87
CA THR A 11 3.80 22.19 12.45
C THR A 11 4.17 20.80 12.99
N PRO A 12 3.83 20.47 14.25
CA PRO A 12 4.04 19.13 14.77
C PRO A 12 3.16 18.14 13.98
N ILE A 13 3.79 17.11 13.42
CA ILE A 13 3.10 16.00 12.80
C ILE A 13 3.07 14.85 13.79
N ALA A 14 1.87 14.35 14.08
CA ALA A 14 1.74 13.09 14.79
C ALA A 14 2.28 11.99 13.86
N PRO A 15 3.23 11.15 14.30
CA PRO A 15 3.54 9.95 13.54
C PRO A 15 2.23 9.15 13.40
N PRO A 16 1.88 8.67 12.19
CA PRO A 16 0.68 7.88 12.01
C PRO A 16 0.71 6.71 13.01
N SER A 17 -0.37 6.55 13.78
CA SER A 17 -0.42 5.59 14.88
C SER A 17 -0.28 4.14 14.40
N ASN A 18 -0.57 3.90 13.13
CA ASN A 18 -0.36 2.65 12.42
C ASN A 18 0.83 2.77 11.46
N HIS A 19 2.05 2.77 12.02
CA HIS A 19 3.20 2.40 11.21
C HIS A 19 3.20 0.87 11.09
N PRO A 20 3.06 0.30 9.88
CA PRO A 20 3.29 -1.12 9.70
C PRO A 20 4.70 -1.46 10.17
N THR A 21 4.87 -2.63 10.79
CA THR A 21 6.21 -3.11 11.13
C THR A 21 7.04 -3.24 9.85
N ILE A 22 8.37 -3.35 9.99
CA ILE A 22 9.22 -3.61 8.82
C ILE A 22 8.77 -4.90 8.14
N GLU A 23 8.39 -5.95 8.86
CA GLU A 23 7.89 -7.18 8.25
C GLU A 23 6.61 -6.95 7.43
N GLN A 24 5.64 -6.21 7.97
CA GLN A 24 4.40 -5.89 7.25
C GLN A 24 4.66 -5.07 5.98
N ASN A 25 5.63 -4.14 6.04
CA ASN A 25 6.06 -3.40 4.84
C ASN A 25 6.74 -4.31 3.82
N MET A 26 7.53 -5.29 4.26
CA MET A 26 8.18 -6.25 3.36
C MET A 26 7.13 -7.14 2.68
N GLU A 27 6.12 -7.61 3.42
CA GLU A 27 5.03 -8.40 2.85
C GLU A 27 4.32 -7.63 1.73
N LEU A 28 4.05 -6.33 1.90
CA LEU A 28 3.42 -5.50 0.86
C LEU A 28 4.22 -5.50 -0.46
N LEU A 29 5.56 -5.50 -0.40
CA LEU A 29 6.41 -5.52 -1.59
C LEU A 29 6.26 -6.84 -2.37
N ASP A 30 5.97 -7.94 -1.67
CA ASP A 30 5.89 -9.27 -2.25
C ASP A 30 4.53 -9.60 -2.86
N TRP A 31 3.43 -9.06 -2.31
CA TRP A 31 2.08 -9.41 -2.78
C TRP A 31 1.32 -8.26 -3.44
N HIS A 32 1.60 -7.00 -3.10
CA HIS A 32 0.72 -5.90 -3.53
C HIS A 32 0.92 -5.56 -5.02
N PRO A 33 -0.17 -5.46 -5.82
CA PRO A 33 -0.04 -5.24 -7.25
C PRO A 33 0.58 -3.90 -7.65
N ILE A 34 0.66 -2.92 -6.72
CA ILE A 34 1.43 -1.68 -6.96
C ILE A 34 2.91 -1.96 -7.23
N PHE A 35 3.47 -2.99 -6.60
CA PHE A 35 4.86 -3.38 -6.73
C PHE A 35 5.03 -4.53 -7.73
N THR A 36 4.20 -5.58 -7.60
CA THR A 36 4.32 -6.80 -8.41
C THR A 36 3.69 -6.68 -9.80
N GLY A 37 2.73 -5.77 -9.97
CA GLY A 37 1.91 -5.66 -11.18
C GLY A 37 0.98 -6.85 -11.41
N ARG A 38 0.76 -7.72 -10.42
CA ARG A 38 -0.05 -8.94 -10.52
C ARG A 38 -1.04 -9.06 -9.37
N CYS A 39 -2.21 -9.63 -9.63
CA CYS A 39 -3.18 -9.90 -8.58
C CYS A 39 -2.62 -10.96 -7.60
N PRO A 40 -2.71 -10.74 -6.28
CA PRO A 40 -2.20 -11.71 -5.29
C PRO A 40 -2.99 -13.02 -5.26
N ASN A 41 -4.25 -13.02 -5.71
CA ASN A 41 -5.12 -14.21 -5.64
C ASN A 41 -5.04 -15.07 -6.91
N CYS A 42 -5.07 -14.47 -8.10
CA CYS A 42 -5.12 -15.20 -9.37
C CYS A 42 -3.90 -14.99 -10.27
N GLU A 43 -2.89 -14.26 -9.79
CA GLU A 43 -1.62 -13.94 -10.46
C GLU A 43 -1.76 -13.26 -11.83
N ARG A 44 -2.97 -12.86 -12.20
CA ARG A 44 -3.23 -12.17 -13.46
C ARG A 44 -2.53 -10.82 -13.46
N PRO A 45 -1.89 -10.44 -14.59
CA PRO A 45 -1.26 -9.14 -14.70
C PRO A 45 -2.32 -8.06 -14.59
N ILE A 46 -2.15 -7.13 -13.65
CA ILE A 46 -3.00 -5.95 -13.59
C ILE A 46 -2.34 -4.85 -14.41
N ARG A 47 -3.01 -4.47 -15.50
CA ARG A 47 -2.48 -3.50 -16.45
C ARG A 47 -2.20 -2.17 -15.73
N LYS A 48 -1.00 -1.62 -15.94
CA LYS A 48 -0.69 -0.25 -15.55
C LYS A 48 -1.55 0.69 -16.39
N THR A 49 -2.32 1.55 -15.75
CA THR A 49 -3.14 2.56 -16.42
C THR A 49 -2.43 3.90 -16.42
N THR A 50 -2.77 4.77 -17.36
CA THR A 50 -2.40 6.19 -17.35
C THR A 50 -3.69 7.00 -17.51
N PRO A 51 -4.11 7.78 -16.51
CA PRO A 51 -3.43 8.08 -15.24
C PRO A 51 -3.31 6.87 -14.30
N PRO A 52 -2.41 6.92 -13.29
CA PRO A 52 -2.31 5.89 -12.26
C PRO A 52 -3.68 5.68 -11.62
N ARG A 53 -4.10 4.43 -11.51
CA ARG A 53 -5.38 4.10 -10.88
C ARG A 53 -5.33 4.35 -9.38
N SER A 54 -6.42 4.88 -8.83
CA SER A 54 -6.62 5.06 -7.39
C SER A 54 -6.98 3.74 -6.70
N HIS A 55 -7.68 2.84 -7.38
CA HIS A 55 -8.16 1.57 -6.82
C HIS A 55 -7.41 0.38 -7.41
N TRP A 56 -7.03 -0.55 -6.54
CA TRP A 56 -6.37 -1.79 -6.94
C TRP A 56 -7.35 -2.97 -6.84
N ASP A 57 -8.20 -3.12 -7.86
CA ASP A 57 -9.10 -4.26 -8.00
C ASP A 57 -8.66 -5.22 -9.11
N CYS A 58 -9.04 -6.49 -8.98
CA CYS A 58 -8.84 -7.51 -9.99
C CYS A 58 -10.17 -7.88 -10.63
N GLY A 59 -10.40 -7.44 -11.87
CA GLY A 59 -11.59 -7.80 -12.64
C GLY A 59 -11.71 -9.28 -13.02
N SER A 60 -10.70 -10.12 -12.77
CA SER A 60 -10.76 -11.56 -13.07
C SER A 60 -11.22 -12.42 -11.89
N CYS A 61 -10.76 -12.13 -10.68
CA CYS A 61 -11.10 -12.93 -9.49
C CYS A 61 -11.88 -12.16 -8.42
N GLY A 62 -12.11 -10.85 -8.62
CA GLY A 62 -12.84 -10.01 -7.69
C GLY A 62 -12.04 -9.55 -6.47
N TRP A 63 -10.72 -9.81 -6.42
CA TRP A 63 -9.86 -9.28 -5.36
C TRP A 63 -9.87 -7.75 -5.36
N ARG A 64 -9.90 -7.14 -4.17
CA ARG A 64 -9.87 -5.69 -3.97
C ARG A 64 -8.90 -5.39 -2.83
N ASP A 65 -8.12 -4.34 -3.02
CA ASP A 65 -7.37 -3.72 -1.93
C ASP A 65 -8.36 -2.93 -1.05
N ASP A 66 -8.72 -3.48 0.12
CA ASP A 66 -9.63 -2.84 1.10
C ASP A 66 -8.93 -1.76 1.94
N SER A 67 -7.83 -1.19 1.43
CA SER A 67 -7.11 -0.08 2.06
C SER A 67 -7.85 1.24 1.76
N ASP A 68 -8.95 1.51 2.47
CA ASP A 68 -9.63 2.82 2.53
C ASP A 68 -8.92 3.76 3.54
#